data_AF-A0A933ZN25-F1
#
_entry.id   AF-A0A933ZN25-F1
#
_cell.length_a   1.000
_cell.length_b   1.000
_cell.length_c   1.000
_cell.angle_alpha   90.00
_cell.angle_beta   90.00
_cell.angle_gamma   90.00
#
_symmetry.space_group_name_H-M   'P 1'
#
loop_
_entity.id
_entity.type
_entity.pdbx_description
1 polymer ?
#
loop_
_entity_poly.entity_id
_entity_poly.type
_entity_poly.pdbx_seq_one_letter_code
_entity_poly.pdbx_strand_id
1 'polypeptide(L)'
;MSEELRMSLTNANPPNVSGSESGECSRAGTVGGQASAARRHANSDCGKVSMRKGDDIAERLLDFAAGVVNLLPALSNRPGAANVVKQLERCGPAGGANYEEARGAESRADFVHKVRIALKEVREARYWLRLIVRARLLEPSTAIADLIDEAGELVAILTASSVTAKRRA
;
A
#
# COMPACT_ATOMS: atom_id res chain seq x y z
N MET A 1 -62.77 -6.58 -22.05
CA MET A 1 -61.39 -6.55 -22.55
C MET A 1 -60.45 -6.66 -21.35
N SER A 2 -59.88 -7.78 -20.98
CA SER A 2 -59.92 -9.15 -21.49
C SER A 2 -59.58 -10.09 -20.31
N GLU A 3 -60.36 -11.16 -20.21
CA GLU A 3 -60.04 -12.53 -19.74
C GLU A 3 -59.11 -12.70 -18.51
N GLU A 4 -59.64 -13.11 -17.35
CA GLU A 4 -59.87 -14.54 -16.99
C GLU A 4 -58.65 -15.44 -17.17
N LEU A 5 -58.07 -15.97 -16.09
CA LEU A 5 -58.15 -17.40 -15.73
C LEU A 5 -57.35 -17.78 -14.46
N ARG A 6 -58.03 -18.49 -13.56
CA ARG A 6 -57.58 -19.61 -12.69
C ARG A 6 -56.27 -19.49 -11.89
N MET A 7 -56.31 -19.42 -10.56
CA MET A 7 -56.51 -20.54 -9.61
C MET A 7 -55.57 -21.76 -9.75
N SER A 8 -54.72 -21.89 -8.71
CA SER A 8 -54.52 -23.10 -7.88
C SER A 8 -53.50 -24.18 -8.28
N LEU A 9 -52.53 -24.33 -7.34
CA LEU A 9 -51.91 -25.57 -6.85
C LEU A 9 -50.97 -26.34 -7.80
N THR A 10 -49.73 -26.55 -7.37
CA THR A 10 -49.27 -27.87 -6.86
C THR A 10 -47.80 -27.84 -6.40
N ASN A 11 -47.58 -28.56 -5.30
CA ASN A 11 -46.32 -28.95 -4.68
C ASN A 11 -45.33 -29.63 -5.63
N ALA A 12 -44.02 -29.46 -5.38
CA ALA A 12 -43.08 -30.58 -5.23
C ALA A 12 -41.67 -30.10 -4.81
N ASN A 13 -41.22 -30.58 -3.66
CA ASN A 13 -39.81 -30.81 -3.31
C ASN A 13 -39.65 -32.33 -3.28
N PRO A 14 -38.60 -32.96 -3.87
CA PRO A 14 -37.50 -33.55 -3.06
C PRO A 14 -36.19 -33.80 -3.88
N PRO A 15 -35.20 -34.61 -3.44
CA PRO A 15 -34.69 -34.90 -2.09
C PRO A 15 -33.18 -34.60 -1.92
N ASN A 16 -32.77 -34.61 -0.65
CA ASN A 16 -31.42 -34.83 -0.14
C ASN A 16 -30.95 -36.27 -0.42
N VAL A 17 -29.71 -36.48 -0.90
CA VAL A 17 -29.00 -37.77 -0.82
C VAL A 17 -27.54 -37.54 -0.42
N SER A 18 -27.22 -38.08 0.74
CA SER A 18 -25.89 -38.37 1.28
C SER A 18 -25.30 -39.65 0.68
N GLY A 19 -23.99 -39.68 0.48
CA GLY A 19 -23.15 -40.89 0.40
C GLY A 19 -21.69 -40.45 0.29
N SER A 20 -20.82 -40.56 1.30
CA SER A 20 -20.22 -41.77 1.88
C SER A 20 -19.56 -42.68 0.84
N GLU A 21 -18.24 -42.58 0.70
CA GLU A 21 -17.40 -43.74 0.44
C GLU A 21 -16.00 -43.56 1.04
N SER A 22 -15.70 -44.51 1.90
CA SER A 22 -14.47 -44.78 2.64
C SER A 22 -13.45 -45.53 1.79
N GLY A 23 -12.16 -45.32 2.07
CA GLY A 23 -11.07 -46.17 1.58
C GLY A 23 -9.77 -45.95 2.36
N GLU A 24 -9.62 -46.69 3.45
CA GLU A 24 -8.32 -47.05 4.08
C GLU A 24 -7.46 -47.83 3.05
N CYS A 25 -6.14 -48.05 3.13
CA CYS A 25 -5.32 -48.41 4.28
C CYS A 25 -3.83 -48.54 3.86
N SER A 26 -2.92 -48.09 4.74
CA SER A 26 -1.73 -48.82 5.24
C SER A 26 -0.36 -48.89 4.54
N ARG A 27 0.64 -48.62 5.42
CA ARG A 27 2.01 -49.18 5.58
C ARG A 27 3.12 -48.55 4.73
N ALA A 28 4.33 -48.29 5.24
CA ALA A 28 4.96 -48.43 6.56
C ALA A 28 6.29 -47.64 6.54
N GLY A 29 6.82 -47.23 7.69
CA GLY A 29 8.19 -46.70 7.77
C GLY A 29 8.52 -45.94 9.05
N THR A 30 8.64 -46.66 10.17
CA THR A 30 9.17 -46.14 11.44
C THR A 30 10.70 -46.26 11.46
N VAL A 31 11.42 -45.14 11.62
CA VAL A 31 12.66 -44.98 12.40
C VAL A 31 12.84 -43.46 12.57
N GLY A 32 12.85 -42.85 13.76
CA GLY A 32 13.70 -43.16 14.91
C GLY A 32 14.91 -42.21 14.86
N GLY A 33 14.93 -41.16 15.68
CA GLY A 33 16.10 -40.28 15.76
C GLY A 33 15.83 -38.94 16.46
N GLN A 34 16.04 -38.92 17.78
CA GLN A 34 16.06 -37.72 18.63
C GLN A 34 17.20 -36.78 18.21
N ALA A 35 16.96 -35.47 18.17
CA ALA A 35 17.89 -34.46 18.70
C ALA A 35 17.32 -33.05 18.56
N SER A 36 17.08 -32.43 19.71
CA SER A 36 17.08 -30.99 19.94
C SER A 36 18.19 -30.27 19.17
N ALA A 37 17.87 -29.20 18.44
CA ALA A 37 18.68 -27.98 18.45
C ALA A 37 18.02 -26.83 17.67
N ALA A 38 18.01 -25.67 18.35
CA ALA A 38 18.07 -24.34 17.76
C ALA A 38 16.84 -23.83 16.99
N ARG A 39 15.91 -23.25 17.76
CA ARG A 39 15.33 -21.95 17.41
C ARG A 39 16.49 -20.99 17.11
N ARG A 40 16.81 -20.77 15.83
CA ARG A 40 17.63 -19.62 15.45
C ARG A 40 16.70 -18.41 15.43
N HIS A 41 16.58 -17.76 16.58
CA HIS A 41 16.40 -16.31 16.59
C HIS A 41 17.57 -15.75 15.79
N ALA A 42 17.33 -15.43 14.52
CA ALA A 42 18.22 -14.56 13.77
C ALA A 42 18.10 -13.19 14.43
N ASN A 43 18.92 -13.00 15.45
CA ASN A 43 19.22 -11.71 16.02
C ASN A 43 19.81 -10.91 14.86
N SER A 44 18.98 -10.09 14.21
CA SER A 44 19.42 -9.06 13.28
C SER A 44 20.08 -7.97 14.12
N ASP A 45 21.25 -8.29 14.67
CA ASP A 45 22.22 -7.31 15.13
C ASP A 45 22.90 -6.73 13.89
N CYS A 46 22.11 -6.01 13.10
CA CYS A 46 22.63 -5.09 12.11
C CYS A 46 23.12 -3.90 12.92
N GLY A 47 24.43 -3.87 13.16
CA GLY A 47 25.10 -2.80 13.87
C GLY A 47 24.58 -1.45 13.39
N LYS A 48 24.14 -0.60 14.32
CA LYS A 48 23.48 0.69 14.07
C LYS A 48 24.21 1.48 12.99
N VAL A 49 23.76 1.35 11.75
CA VAL A 49 24.24 2.18 10.64
C VAL A 49 23.69 3.57 10.91
N SER A 50 24.57 4.51 11.25
CA SER A 50 24.21 5.92 11.37
C SER A 50 23.82 6.44 9.99
N MET A 51 22.54 6.30 9.62
CA MET A 51 21.99 6.84 8.38
C MET A 51 22.22 8.35 8.31
N ARG A 52 22.67 8.84 7.14
CA ARG A 52 22.73 10.28 6.92
C ARG A 52 21.29 10.79 6.78
N LYS A 53 21.05 12.04 7.18
CA LYS A 53 19.72 12.65 7.12
C LYS A 53 19.07 12.60 5.72
N GLY A 54 19.86 12.65 4.65
CA GLY A 54 19.34 12.50 3.28
C GLY A 54 18.92 11.07 2.94
N ASP A 55 19.61 10.08 3.51
CA ASP A 55 19.30 8.66 3.31
C ASP A 55 18.00 8.31 4.05
N ASP A 56 17.77 8.89 5.23
CA ASP A 56 16.51 8.79 5.98
C ASP A 56 15.29 9.29 5.20
N ILE A 57 15.41 10.44 4.53
CA ILE A 57 14.32 11.01 3.74
C ILE A 57 14.03 10.15 2.50
N ALA A 58 15.07 9.62 1.86
CA ALA A 58 14.94 8.76 0.70
C ALA A 58 14.21 7.45 1.03
N GLU A 59 14.62 6.77 2.11
CA GLU A 59 13.96 5.53 2.56
C GLU A 59 12.50 5.80 2.95
N ARG A 60 12.21 6.88 3.67
CA ARG A 60 10.83 7.26 4.01
C ARG A 60 9.96 7.54 2.77
N LEU A 61 10.51 8.20 1.75
CA LEU A 61 9.79 8.42 0.49
C LEU A 61 9.54 7.12 -0.26
N LEU A 62 10.48 6.17 -0.20
CA LEU A 62 10.34 4.85 -0.80
C LEU A 62 9.27 4.03 -0.08
N ASP A 63 9.29 4.00 1.26
CA ASP A 63 8.28 3.34 2.09
C ASP A 63 6.88 3.93 1.85
N PHE A 64 6.78 5.26 1.79
CA PHE A 64 5.55 5.95 1.43
C PHE A 64 5.06 5.54 0.03
N ALA A 65 5.94 5.53 -0.97
CA ALA A 65 5.60 5.13 -2.33
C ALA A 65 5.11 3.67 -2.39
N ALA A 66 5.80 2.76 -1.70
CA ALA A 66 5.41 1.36 -1.61
C ALA A 66 4.05 1.20 -0.94
N GLY A 67 3.78 1.94 0.15
CA GLY A 67 2.48 1.95 0.81
C GLY A 67 1.36 2.47 -0.09
N VAL A 68 1.60 3.52 -0.89
CA VAL A 68 0.64 3.99 -1.90
C VAL A 68 0.37 2.90 -2.94
N VAL A 69 1.41 2.26 -3.49
CA VAL A 69 1.25 1.19 -4.49
C VAL A 69 0.45 0.01 -3.92
N ASN A 70 0.72 -0.38 -2.67
CA ASN A 70 0.01 -1.46 -1.99
C ASN A 70 -1.48 -1.12 -1.73
N LEU A 71 -1.85 0.16 -1.70
CA LEU A 71 -3.24 0.61 -1.53
C LEU A 71 -4.07 0.49 -2.82
N LEU A 72 -3.43 0.60 -3.99
CA LEU A 72 -4.12 0.70 -5.29
C LEU A 72 -5.04 -0.49 -5.61
N PRO A 73 -4.66 -1.77 -5.37
CA PRO A 73 -5.54 -2.90 -5.67
C PRO A 73 -6.88 -2.85 -4.94
N ALA A 74 -6.92 -2.29 -3.73
CA ALA A 74 -8.15 -2.12 -2.96
C ALA A 74 -9.08 -1.05 -3.58
N LEU A 75 -8.52 -0.07 -4.29
CA LEU A 75 -9.26 1.00 -4.97
C LEU A 75 -9.73 0.60 -6.37
N SER A 76 -8.94 -0.17 -7.11
CA SER A 76 -9.22 -0.50 -8.52
C SER A 76 -10.54 -1.24 -8.73
N ASN A 77 -11.03 -1.94 -7.70
CA ASN A 77 -12.30 -2.67 -7.74
C ASN A 77 -13.52 -1.80 -7.38
N ARG A 78 -13.33 -0.49 -7.11
CA ARG A 78 -14.40 0.40 -6.64
C ARG A 78 -14.96 1.25 -7.78
N PRO A 79 -16.30 1.29 -7.96
CA PRO A 79 -16.93 2.20 -8.91
C PRO A 79 -16.52 3.66 -8.65
N GLY A 80 -16.12 4.37 -9.71
CA GLY A 80 -15.72 5.79 -9.61
C GLY A 80 -14.29 6.05 -9.12
N ALA A 81 -13.51 5.02 -8.76
CA ALA A 81 -12.13 5.20 -8.28
C ALA A 81 -11.07 5.27 -9.38
N ALA A 82 -11.40 4.94 -10.63
CA ALA A 82 -10.43 4.82 -11.74
C ALA A 82 -9.52 6.06 -11.92
N ASN A 83 -10.10 7.25 -11.85
CA ASN A 83 -9.32 8.50 -11.95
C ASN A 83 -8.40 8.71 -10.74
N VAL A 84 -8.85 8.33 -9.54
CA VAL A 84 -8.05 8.45 -8.31
C VAL A 84 -6.86 7.50 -8.34
N VAL A 85 -7.10 6.24 -8.75
CA VAL A 85 -6.05 5.22 -8.93
C VAL A 85 -4.99 5.72 -9.89
N LYS A 86 -5.38 6.15 -11.09
CA LYS A 86 -4.46 6.65 -12.11
C LYS A 86 -3.62 7.83 -11.62
N GLN A 87 -4.20 8.74 -10.83
CA GLN A 87 -3.46 9.88 -10.31
C GLN A 87 -2.50 9.47 -9.19
N LEU A 88 -2.91 8.58 -8.27
CA LEU A 88 -2.04 8.07 -7.22
C LEU A 88 -0.88 7.22 -7.75
N GLU A 89 -1.13 6.38 -8.75
CA GLU A 89 -0.11 5.62 -9.48
C GLU A 89 1.00 6.54 -10.01
N ARG A 90 0.63 7.72 -10.49
CA ARG A 90 1.57 8.71 -11.01
C ARG A 90 2.29 9.47 -9.88
N CYS A 91 1.54 10.13 -9.00
CA CYS A 91 2.13 11.07 -8.04
C CYS A 91 2.71 10.42 -6.78
N GLY A 92 2.24 9.23 -6.38
CA GLY A 92 2.73 8.53 -5.18
C GLY A 92 4.23 8.21 -5.26
N PRO A 93 4.69 7.48 -6.29
CA PRO A 93 6.10 7.18 -6.48
C PRO A 93 6.94 8.38 -6.94
N ALA A 94 6.33 9.35 -7.63
CA ALA A 94 7.05 10.48 -8.22
C ALA A 94 7.75 11.37 -7.17
N GLY A 95 7.22 11.44 -5.94
CA GLY A 95 7.88 12.15 -4.84
C GLY A 95 9.28 11.60 -4.53
N GLY A 96 9.39 10.28 -4.39
CA GLY A 96 10.66 9.59 -4.15
C GLY A 96 11.60 9.67 -5.35
N ALA A 97 11.10 9.44 -6.56
CA ALA A 97 11.88 9.52 -7.79
C ALA A 97 12.56 10.90 -7.97
N ASN A 98 11.79 11.99 -7.80
CA ASN A 98 12.35 13.34 -7.90
C ASN A 98 13.34 13.67 -6.78
N TYR A 99 13.17 13.07 -5.59
CA TYR A 99 14.13 13.26 -4.50
C TYR A 99 15.45 12.53 -4.77
N GLU A 100 15.41 11.32 -5.34
CA GLU A 100 16.62 10.62 -5.80
C GLU A 100 17.38 11.43 -6.85
N GLU A 101 16.68 12.03 -7.82
CA GLU A 101 17.30 12.95 -8.78
C GLU A 101 17.91 14.19 -8.09
N ALA A 102 17.28 14.68 -7.02
CA ALA A 102 17.80 15.80 -6.24
C ALA A 102 19.10 15.41 -5.51
N ARG A 103 19.21 14.18 -4.99
CA ARG A 103 20.43 13.69 -4.34
C ARG A 103 21.64 13.69 -5.29
N GLY A 104 21.40 13.52 -6.59
CA GLY A 104 22.40 13.63 -7.66
C GLY A 104 22.51 15.02 -8.31
N ALA A 105 21.96 16.08 -7.72
CA ALA A 105 21.94 17.41 -8.34
C ALA A 105 23.35 18.02 -8.53
N GLU A 106 23.56 18.64 -9.68
CA GLU A 106 24.85 19.25 -10.07
C GLU A 106 25.07 20.63 -9.44
N SER A 107 24.00 21.27 -8.96
CA SER A 107 24.04 22.57 -8.31
C SER A 107 23.01 22.70 -7.20
N ARG A 108 23.18 23.70 -6.33
CA ARG A 108 22.18 24.02 -5.29
C ARG A 108 20.84 24.48 -5.87
N ALA A 109 20.87 25.21 -6.98
CA ALA A 109 19.65 25.65 -7.66
C ALA A 109 18.89 24.45 -8.23
N ASP A 110 19.60 23.51 -8.85
CA ASP A 110 19.05 22.25 -9.36
C ASP A 110 18.47 21.39 -8.22
N PHE A 111 19.20 21.24 -7.11
CA PHE A 111 18.72 20.57 -5.91
C PHE A 111 17.39 21.16 -5.42
N VAL A 112 17.33 22.48 -5.25
CA VAL A 112 16.10 23.17 -4.79
C VAL A 112 14.96 22.97 -5.77
N HIS A 113 15.24 22.99 -7.08
CA HIS A 113 14.23 22.77 -8.11
C HIS A 113 13.63 21.36 -8.01
N LYS A 114 14.47 20.31 -7.99
CA LYS A 114 14.03 18.91 -7.91
C LYS A 114 13.31 18.59 -6.60
N VAL A 115 13.79 19.11 -5.46
CA VAL A 115 13.07 18.97 -4.17
C VAL A 115 11.69 19.63 -4.21
N ARG A 116 11.52 20.74 -4.93
CA ARG A 116 10.20 21.38 -5.09
C ARG A 116 9.26 20.57 -5.97
N ILE A 117 9.78 19.85 -6.96
CA ILE A 117 8.99 18.91 -7.76
C ILE A 117 8.56 17.74 -6.86
N ALA A 118 9.48 17.13 -6.11
CA ALA A 118 9.14 16.08 -5.14
C ALA A 118 8.05 16.56 -4.15
N LEU A 119 8.19 17.77 -3.60
CA LEU A 119 7.19 18.39 -2.72
C LEU A 119 5.82 18.53 -3.38
N LYS A 120 5.76 18.90 -4.66
CA LYS A 120 4.51 19.01 -5.42
C LYS A 120 3.83 17.65 -5.54
N GLU A 121 4.57 16.61 -5.91
CA GLU A 121 4.03 15.26 -6.09
C GLU A 121 3.52 14.66 -4.77
N VAL A 122 4.26 14.83 -3.65
CA VAL A 122 3.80 14.35 -2.33
C VAL A 122 2.55 15.10 -1.87
N ARG A 123 2.43 16.42 -2.12
CA ARG A 123 1.22 17.19 -1.80
C ARG A 123 0.01 16.70 -2.61
N GLU A 124 0.22 16.39 -3.89
CA GLU A 124 -0.80 15.85 -4.76
C GLU A 124 -1.24 14.46 -4.27
N ALA A 125 -0.30 13.57 -3.96
CA ALA A 125 -0.60 12.25 -3.39
C ALA A 125 -1.41 12.36 -2.08
N ARG A 126 -1.00 13.24 -1.16
CA ARG A 126 -1.72 13.49 0.10
C ARG A 126 -3.15 13.98 -0.15
N TYR A 127 -3.37 14.82 -1.15
CA TYR A 127 -4.72 15.27 -1.53
C TYR A 127 -5.59 14.08 -1.96
N TRP A 128 -5.07 13.22 -2.84
CA TRP A 128 -5.80 12.05 -3.32
C TRP A 128 -6.11 11.04 -2.20
N LEU A 129 -5.18 10.79 -1.29
CA LEU A 129 -5.42 9.96 -0.10
C LEU A 129 -6.54 10.53 0.79
N ARG A 130 -6.55 11.83 1.02
CA ARG A 130 -7.63 12.51 1.77
C ARG A 130 -8.97 12.49 1.02
N LEU A 131 -8.95 12.48 -0.31
CA LEU A 131 -10.15 12.37 -1.13
C LEU A 131 -10.76 10.97 -1.03
N ILE A 132 -9.94 9.91 -1.04
CA ILE A 132 -10.40 8.52 -0.86
C ILE A 132 -11.25 8.38 0.42
N VAL A 133 -10.75 8.91 1.53
CA VAL A 133 -11.45 8.86 2.83
C VAL A 133 -12.74 9.69 2.78
N ARG A 134 -12.69 10.91 2.25
CA ARG A 134 -13.87 11.80 2.15
C ARG A 134 -14.96 11.25 1.24
N ALA A 135 -14.57 10.64 0.13
CA ALA A 135 -15.47 10.04 -0.85
C ALA A 135 -15.90 8.62 -0.47
N ARG A 136 -15.44 8.09 0.67
CA ARG A 136 -15.73 6.74 1.17
C ARG A 136 -15.43 5.65 0.14
N LEU A 137 -14.36 5.84 -0.64
CA LEU A 137 -13.91 4.83 -1.62
C LEU A 137 -13.30 3.62 -0.91
N LEU A 138 -12.68 3.85 0.25
CA LEU A 138 -12.24 2.84 1.20
C LEU A 138 -12.80 3.15 2.57
N GLU A 139 -13.02 2.11 3.37
CA GLU A 139 -13.29 2.27 4.79
C GLU A 139 -12.08 2.91 5.49
N PRO A 140 -12.29 3.80 6.47
CA PRO A 140 -11.20 4.33 7.28
C PRO A 140 -10.40 3.18 7.91
N SER A 141 -9.09 3.19 7.68
CA SER A 141 -8.15 2.21 8.24
C SER A 141 -6.90 2.92 8.74
N THR A 142 -6.15 2.26 9.63
CA THR A 142 -4.86 2.78 10.10
C THR A 142 -3.90 2.96 8.94
N ALA A 143 -3.85 2.01 7.99
CA ALA A 143 -2.95 2.08 6.83
C ALA A 143 -3.11 3.37 6.00
N ILE A 144 -4.35 3.80 5.69
CA ILE A 144 -4.55 5.04 4.92
C ILE A 144 -4.31 6.29 5.78
N ALA A 145 -4.60 6.24 7.09
CA ALA A 145 -4.30 7.33 8.01
C ALA A 145 -2.79 7.55 8.13
N ASP A 146 -2.02 6.48 8.34
CA ASP A 146 -0.56 6.48 8.44
C ASP A 146 0.06 7.06 7.16
N LEU A 147 -0.45 6.71 5.97
CA LEU A 147 0.00 7.30 4.70
C LEU A 147 -0.29 8.80 4.58
N ILE A 148 -1.45 9.26 5.08
CA ILE A 148 -1.81 10.68 5.04
C ILE A 148 -0.91 11.50 5.98
N ASP A 149 -0.60 10.93 7.14
CA ASP A 149 0.24 11.55 8.16
C ASP A 149 1.71 11.57 7.72
N GLU A 150 2.22 10.44 7.22
CA GLU A 150 3.57 10.34 6.64
C GLU A 150 3.75 11.33 5.48
N ALA A 151 2.78 11.43 4.56
CA ALA A 151 2.82 12.44 3.51
C ALA A 151 2.84 13.88 4.07
N GLY A 152 2.19 14.12 5.22
CA GLY A 152 2.24 15.39 5.93
C GLY A 152 3.64 15.72 6.46
N GLU A 153 4.29 14.72 7.07
CA GLU A 153 5.66 14.84 7.58
C GLU A 153 6.68 15.06 6.44
N LEU A 154 6.58 14.25 5.38
CA LEU A 154 7.41 14.40 4.18
C LEU A 154 7.26 15.78 3.55
N VAL A 155 6.04 16.33 3.49
CA VAL A 155 5.81 17.71 3.04
C VAL A 155 6.53 18.72 3.91
N ALA A 156 6.50 18.58 5.24
CA ALA A 156 7.20 19.48 6.15
C ALA A 156 8.73 19.39 5.96
N ILE A 157 9.26 18.17 5.84
CA ILE A 157 10.68 17.89 5.66
C ILE A 157 11.21 18.44 4.32
N LEU A 158 10.51 18.17 3.22
CA LEU A 158 10.89 18.65 1.88
C LEU A 158 10.79 20.18 1.80
N THR A 159 9.78 20.77 2.44
CA THR A 159 9.67 22.24 2.54
C THR A 159 10.89 22.82 3.26
N ALA A 160 11.23 22.31 4.45
CA ALA A 160 12.38 22.77 5.22
C ALA A 160 13.71 22.57 4.47
N SER A 161 13.85 21.46 3.75
CA SER A 161 15.02 21.13 2.93
C SER A 161 15.20 22.14 1.80
N SER A 162 14.13 22.47 1.06
CA SER A 162 14.17 23.46 -0.02
C SER A 162 14.50 24.88 0.47
N VAL A 163 13.95 25.29 1.63
CA VAL A 163 14.23 26.60 2.23
C VAL A 163 15.67 26.69 2.71
N THR A 164 16.17 25.65 3.37
CA THR A 164 17.54 25.60 3.87
C THR A 164 18.56 25.63 2.73
N ALA A 165 18.32 24.86 1.67
CA ALA A 165 19.19 24.86 0.50
C ALA A 165 19.18 26.20 -0.23
N LYS A 166 18.01 26.85 -0.39
CA LYS A 166 17.90 28.18 -1.00
C LYS A 166 18.64 29.26 -0.20
N ARG A 167 18.59 29.22 1.14
CA ARG A 167 19.30 30.20 2.00
C ARG A 167 20.82 30.12 1.92
N ARG A 168 21.35 28.98 1.47
CA ARG A 168 22.79 28.74 1.35
C ARG A 168 23.28 28.90 -0.10
N ALA A 169 22.38 29.04 -1.07
CA ALA A 169 22.72 29.30 -2.47
C ALA A 169 23.12 30.77 -2.65
#